data_AF-A0A182SI52-F1
#
_entry.id   AF-A0A182SI52-F1
#
_cell.length_a   1.000
_cell.length_b   1.000
_cell.length_c   1.000
_cell.angle_alpha   90.00
_cell.angle_beta   90.00
_cell.angle_gamma   90.00
#
_symmetry.space_group_name_H-M   'P 1'
#
loop_
_entity.id
_entity.type
_entity.pdbx_description
1 polymer ?
#
loop_
_entity_poly.entity_id
_entity_poly.type
_entity_poly.pdbx_seq_one_letter_code
_entity_poly.pdbx_strand_id
1 'polypeptide(L)'
;MECPAVTELLGLIKSELTDSEQAEKEDEKQKIHLELRIGKILVCGAIIKSGLIDSATEQELQSVLKTLKKNMHEMLTPLVYAFLNELVNRLDAATFSKVFWPVFEAVLNVPKESHTIDSVFFLLQLSTGRHKKLINSKYFERNFGVPKLLHEDNFDFLAKLLFGVGTTIGINHPFYECLLEQLSKKNAMVPFWCNSIVPVLEQETEDKPKHRNLIVLRMAISMLGRMEDYTLVPEVLHPTFVKFLVNDLKNRSKYSEDVRNLYQEVCTALLACYPKMQDEGARLATFRRLMNAPGSVLIDKYANCKLLQNLLVLLSADSLRTVANELQTFILDETTGTSAERSYAAQVLQRILSLRQLTPATNGTTNDKEHVEKWHQEL
;
A
#
# COMPACT_ATOMS: atom_id res chain seq x y z
N MET A 1 -30.39 27.11 -20.16
CA MET A 1 -29.29 27.76 -19.41
C MET A 1 -28.03 27.58 -20.21
N GLU A 2 -27.41 28.66 -20.65
CA GLU A 2 -26.09 28.62 -21.31
C GLU A 2 -25.02 28.33 -20.25
N CYS A 3 -24.06 27.49 -20.60
CA CYS A 3 -22.92 27.20 -19.72
C CYS A 3 -21.93 28.37 -19.82
N PRO A 4 -21.47 28.95 -18.69
CA PRO A 4 -20.57 30.09 -18.73
C PRO A 4 -19.23 29.73 -19.35
N ALA A 5 -18.63 30.68 -20.09
CA ALA A 5 -17.32 30.51 -20.71
C ALA A 5 -16.19 30.56 -19.66
N VAL A 6 -15.02 29.99 -19.98
CA VAL A 6 -13.85 30.02 -19.07
C VAL A 6 -13.41 31.45 -18.78
N THR A 7 -13.42 32.34 -19.78
CA THR A 7 -13.17 33.77 -19.60
C THR A 7 -14.11 34.44 -18.60
N GLU A 8 -15.41 34.13 -18.63
CA GLU A 8 -16.41 34.69 -17.72
C GLU A 8 -16.16 34.24 -16.28
N LEU A 9 -15.89 32.94 -16.09
CA LEU A 9 -15.56 32.39 -14.77
C LEU A 9 -14.25 32.98 -14.21
N LEU A 10 -13.23 33.17 -15.05
CA LEU A 10 -12.00 33.85 -14.67
C LEU A 10 -12.23 35.35 -14.39
N GLY A 11 -13.21 35.97 -15.06
CA GLY A 11 -13.68 37.33 -14.79
C GLY A 11 -14.26 37.45 -13.39
N LEU A 12 -15.14 36.52 -13.00
CA LEU A 12 -15.74 36.46 -11.66
C LEU A 12 -14.70 36.27 -10.57
N ILE A 13 -13.66 35.46 -10.80
CA ILE A 13 -12.53 35.35 -9.85
C ILE A 13 -11.88 36.72 -9.62
N LYS A 14 -11.71 37.52 -10.67
CA LYS A 14 -11.04 38.82 -10.59
C LYS A 14 -11.92 39.90 -9.97
N SER A 15 -13.25 39.84 -10.12
CA SER A 15 -14.16 40.82 -9.51
C SER A 15 -14.52 40.47 -8.08
N GLU A 16 -14.92 39.21 -7.82
CA GLU A 16 -15.54 38.82 -6.56
C GLU A 16 -14.55 38.26 -5.53
N LEU A 17 -13.43 37.69 -5.97
CA LEU A 17 -12.45 37.04 -5.08
C LEU A 17 -11.19 37.90 -4.91
N THR A 18 -11.38 39.18 -4.57
CA THR A 18 -10.28 40.12 -4.27
C THR A 18 -10.13 40.35 -2.78
N ASP A 19 -8.92 40.73 -2.35
CA ASP A 19 -8.66 41.01 -0.94
C ASP A 19 -9.46 42.25 -0.51
N SER A 20 -10.27 42.15 0.55
CA SER A 20 -10.99 43.29 1.10
C SER A 20 -10.16 43.99 2.18
N GLU A 21 -10.15 45.33 2.17
CA GLU A 21 -9.40 46.13 3.15
C GLU A 21 -10.06 46.16 4.55
N GLN A 22 -11.20 45.49 4.74
CA GLN A 22 -12.13 45.72 5.86
C GLN A 22 -11.86 44.91 7.13
N ALA A 23 -10.88 44.01 7.16
CA ALA A 23 -10.58 43.25 8.37
C ALA A 23 -9.66 44.05 9.31
N GLU A 24 -10.08 44.26 10.56
CA GLU A 24 -9.32 45.02 11.56
C GLU A 24 -8.27 44.17 12.28
N LYS A 25 -8.47 42.84 12.36
CA LYS A 25 -7.60 41.89 13.07
C LYS A 25 -6.77 41.03 12.12
N GLU A 26 -5.53 40.74 12.51
CA GLU A 26 -4.57 39.98 11.70
C GLU A 26 -5.03 38.53 11.44
N ASP A 27 -5.59 37.86 12.44
CA ASP A 27 -6.13 36.50 12.31
C ASP A 27 -7.31 36.43 11.33
N GLU A 28 -8.17 37.46 11.33
CA GLU A 28 -9.30 37.55 10.40
C GLU A 28 -8.81 37.80 8.97
N LYS A 29 -7.78 38.63 8.77
CA LYS A 29 -7.13 38.82 7.47
C LYS A 29 -6.57 37.50 6.93
N GLN A 30 -5.84 36.74 7.76
CA GLN A 30 -5.26 35.46 7.35
C GLN A 30 -6.35 34.46 6.95
N LYS A 31 -7.44 34.40 7.72
CA LYS A 31 -8.60 33.55 7.40
C LYS A 31 -9.27 33.95 6.07
N ILE A 32 -9.54 35.24 5.87
CA ILE A 32 -10.14 35.76 4.62
C ILE A 32 -9.23 35.45 3.43
N HIS A 33 -7.93 35.68 3.54
CA HIS A 33 -6.99 35.33 2.46
C HIS A 33 -6.99 33.84 2.14
N LEU A 34 -7.10 32.97 3.16
CA LEU A 34 -7.20 31.53 2.95
C LEU A 34 -8.51 31.15 2.23
N GLU A 35 -9.65 31.71 2.65
CA GLU A 35 -10.95 31.51 2.01
C GLU A 35 -10.96 31.98 0.55
N LEU A 36 -10.34 33.12 0.26
CA LEU A 36 -10.18 33.63 -1.11
C LEU A 36 -9.32 32.70 -1.97
N ARG A 37 -8.22 32.17 -1.41
CA ARG A 37 -7.39 31.16 -2.12
C ARG A 37 -8.17 29.89 -2.40
N ILE A 38 -8.95 29.41 -1.42
CA ILE A 38 -9.84 28.25 -1.58
C ILE A 38 -10.82 28.51 -2.72
N GLY A 39 -11.54 29.63 -2.70
CA GLY A 39 -12.50 30.00 -3.74
C GLY A 39 -11.87 30.00 -5.15
N LYS A 40 -10.69 30.63 -5.30
CA LYS A 40 -9.94 30.68 -6.56
C LYS A 40 -9.58 29.29 -7.09
N ILE A 41 -9.08 28.43 -6.20
CA ILE A 41 -8.71 27.05 -6.52
C ILE A 41 -9.94 26.24 -6.90
N LEU A 42 -11.06 26.39 -6.19
CA LEU A 42 -12.30 25.67 -6.46
C LEU A 42 -12.92 26.06 -7.80
N VAL A 43 -12.90 27.34 -8.18
CA VAL A 43 -13.37 27.76 -9.52
C VAL A 43 -12.51 27.14 -10.62
N CYS A 44 -11.17 27.16 -10.46
CA CYS A 44 -10.27 26.49 -11.40
C CYS A 44 -10.52 24.98 -11.47
N GLY A 45 -10.75 24.34 -10.32
CA GLY A 45 -11.13 22.94 -10.24
C GLY A 45 -12.45 22.63 -10.93
N ALA A 46 -13.46 23.50 -10.79
CA ALA A 46 -14.74 23.37 -11.46
C ALA A 46 -14.60 23.46 -12.99
N ILE A 47 -13.79 24.40 -13.50
CA ILE A 47 -13.46 24.52 -14.94
C ILE A 47 -12.81 23.23 -15.46
N ILE A 48 -11.88 22.65 -14.71
CA ILE A 48 -11.21 21.40 -15.10
C ILE A 48 -12.20 20.23 -15.09
N LYS A 49 -12.95 20.07 -13.98
CA LYS A 49 -13.86 18.94 -13.79
C LYS A 49 -15.02 18.93 -14.77
N SER A 50 -15.56 20.09 -15.11
CA SER A 50 -16.67 20.23 -16.06
C SER A 50 -16.28 19.95 -17.51
N GLY A 51 -14.98 19.84 -17.82
CA GLY A 51 -14.50 19.68 -19.20
C GLY A 51 -14.51 20.98 -20.02
N LEU A 52 -14.80 22.13 -19.41
CA LEU A 52 -14.67 23.42 -20.09
C LEU A 52 -13.23 23.69 -20.56
N ILE A 53 -12.25 23.05 -19.92
CA ILE A 53 -10.84 23.16 -20.32
C ILE A 53 -10.54 22.48 -21.67
N ASP A 54 -11.39 21.55 -22.11
CA ASP A 54 -11.16 20.77 -23.34
C ASP A 54 -11.41 21.63 -24.60
N SER A 55 -12.22 22.69 -24.50
CA SER A 55 -12.47 23.68 -25.55
C SER A 55 -11.82 25.04 -25.28
N ALA A 56 -11.05 25.17 -24.20
CA ALA A 56 -10.41 26.42 -23.81
C ALA A 56 -9.24 26.76 -24.74
N THR A 57 -9.03 28.06 -24.96
CA THR A 57 -7.84 28.58 -25.63
C THR A 57 -6.59 28.36 -24.78
N GLU A 58 -5.40 28.37 -25.41
CA GLU A 58 -4.12 28.27 -24.68
C GLU A 58 -3.98 29.37 -23.61
N GLN A 59 -4.51 30.58 -23.87
CA GLN A 59 -4.46 31.71 -22.94
C GLN A 59 -5.36 31.50 -21.71
N GLU A 60 -6.55 30.93 -21.90
CA GLU A 60 -7.46 30.56 -20.82
C GLU A 60 -6.85 29.45 -19.96
N LEU A 61 -6.33 28.39 -20.58
CA LEU A 61 -5.62 27.32 -19.87
C LEU A 61 -4.43 27.88 -19.08
N GLN A 62 -3.60 28.74 -19.69
CA GLN A 62 -2.48 29.35 -18.99
C GLN A 62 -2.94 30.21 -17.80
N SER A 63 -4.08 30.89 -17.91
CA SER A 63 -4.66 31.70 -16.84
C SER A 63 -5.16 30.84 -15.67
N VAL A 64 -5.82 29.72 -15.97
CA VAL A 64 -6.23 28.72 -14.97
C VAL A 64 -4.99 28.17 -14.23
N LEU A 65 -3.97 27.75 -14.97
CA LEU A 65 -2.74 27.20 -14.38
C LEU A 65 -1.97 28.21 -13.53
N LYS A 66 -1.82 29.46 -14.00
CA LYS A 66 -1.20 30.54 -13.22
C LYS A 66 -1.99 30.85 -11.96
N THR A 67 -3.32 30.81 -12.04
CA THR A 67 -4.20 31.01 -10.87
C THR A 67 -4.00 29.88 -9.86
N LEU A 68 -4.00 28.62 -10.29
CA LEU A 68 -3.70 27.48 -9.42
C LEU A 68 -2.33 27.63 -8.75
N LYS A 69 -1.27 27.87 -9.52
CA LYS A 69 0.09 28.03 -9.00
C LYS A 69 0.20 29.18 -7.99
N LYS A 70 -0.35 30.36 -8.30
CA LYS A 70 -0.28 31.54 -7.43
C LYS A 70 -0.95 31.31 -6.07
N ASN A 71 -2.01 30.50 -6.03
CA ASN A 71 -2.79 30.26 -4.83
C ASN A 71 -2.35 28.98 -4.07
N MET A 72 -1.29 28.30 -4.53
CA MET A 72 -0.69 27.21 -3.75
C MET A 72 -0.26 27.74 -2.37
N HIS A 73 -0.65 27.00 -1.35
CA HIS A 73 -0.38 27.24 0.06
C HIS A 73 -0.27 25.87 0.73
N GLU A 74 0.51 25.71 1.80
CA GLU A 74 0.76 24.40 2.44
C GLU A 74 -0.52 23.54 2.60
N MET A 75 -1.59 24.12 3.14
CA MET A 75 -2.89 23.45 3.33
C MET A 75 -3.70 23.20 2.05
N LEU A 76 -3.42 23.91 0.95
CA LEU A 76 -4.19 23.88 -0.30
C LEU A 76 -3.45 23.20 -1.45
N THR A 77 -2.14 23.00 -1.31
CA THR A 77 -1.29 22.30 -2.29
C THR A 77 -1.83 20.91 -2.65
N PRO A 78 -2.31 20.07 -1.70
CA PRO A 78 -2.93 18.79 -2.04
C PRO A 78 -4.14 18.94 -2.97
N LEU A 79 -5.00 19.94 -2.72
CA LEU A 79 -6.19 20.21 -3.55
C LEU A 79 -5.79 20.66 -4.96
N VAL A 80 -4.75 21.50 -5.08
CA VAL A 80 -4.21 21.89 -6.40
C VAL A 80 -3.73 20.65 -7.15
N TYR A 81 -2.91 19.80 -6.54
CA TYR A 81 -2.44 18.57 -7.18
C TYR A 81 -3.58 17.62 -7.56
N ALA A 82 -4.66 17.53 -6.77
CA ALA A 82 -5.84 16.74 -7.15
C ALA A 82 -6.42 17.20 -8.50
N PHE A 83 -6.54 18.51 -8.72
CA PHE A 83 -6.98 19.06 -10.01
C PHE A 83 -5.94 18.91 -11.11
N LEU A 84 -4.64 19.04 -10.81
CA LEU A 84 -3.58 18.85 -11.81
C LEU A 84 -3.53 17.40 -12.30
N ASN A 85 -3.66 16.41 -11.41
CA ASN A 85 -3.72 14.99 -11.77
C ASN A 85 -4.88 14.69 -12.74
N GLU A 86 -6.03 15.33 -12.53
CA GLU A 86 -7.17 15.19 -13.44
C GLU A 86 -6.91 15.87 -14.79
N LEU A 87 -6.39 17.09 -14.78
CA LEU A 87 -6.10 17.87 -15.97
C LEU A 87 -5.06 17.19 -16.87
N VAL A 88 -4.00 16.64 -16.30
CA VAL A 88 -2.86 16.10 -17.06
C VAL A 88 -3.27 14.98 -18.02
N ASN A 89 -4.25 14.19 -17.64
CA ASN A 89 -4.75 13.10 -18.47
C ASN A 89 -5.56 13.59 -19.68
N ARG A 90 -6.08 14.83 -19.63
CA ARG A 90 -6.83 15.47 -20.71
C ARG A 90 -5.92 16.19 -21.71
N LEU A 91 -4.76 16.68 -21.27
CA LEU A 91 -3.82 17.40 -22.13
C LEU A 91 -3.10 16.45 -23.10
N ASP A 92 -2.95 16.89 -24.35
CA ASP A 92 -1.99 16.29 -25.28
C ASP A 92 -0.54 16.72 -24.95
N ALA A 93 0.43 16.05 -25.56
CA ALA A 93 1.85 16.30 -25.29
C ALA A 93 2.33 17.69 -25.73
N ALA A 94 1.74 18.28 -26.78
CA ALA A 94 2.12 19.59 -27.29
C ALA A 94 1.63 20.69 -26.35
N THR A 95 0.35 20.63 -25.95
CA THR A 95 -0.28 21.53 -24.99
C THR A 95 0.40 21.44 -23.62
N PHE A 96 0.72 20.22 -23.16
CA PHE A 96 1.48 20.05 -21.93
C PHE A 96 2.84 20.75 -22.00
N SER A 97 3.60 20.53 -23.07
CA SER A 97 4.96 21.10 -23.20
C SER A 97 4.95 22.62 -23.36
N LYS A 98 3.99 23.16 -24.12
CA LYS A 98 3.92 24.59 -24.48
C LYS A 98 3.25 25.44 -23.39
N VAL A 99 2.22 24.93 -22.72
CA VAL A 99 1.38 25.70 -21.81
C VAL A 99 1.55 25.27 -20.36
N PHE A 100 1.49 23.97 -20.07
CA PHE A 100 1.55 23.46 -18.70
C PHE A 100 2.95 23.54 -18.10
N TRP A 101 3.93 22.95 -18.78
CA TRP A 101 5.29 22.79 -18.28
C TRP A 101 5.93 24.12 -17.86
N PRO A 102 5.89 25.19 -18.67
CA PRO A 102 6.51 26.47 -18.28
C PRO A 102 5.92 27.09 -16.99
N VAL A 103 4.68 26.75 -16.64
CA VAL A 103 4.06 27.26 -15.40
C VAL A 103 4.55 26.46 -14.19
N PHE A 104 4.59 25.13 -14.28
CA PHE A 104 4.87 24.25 -13.13
C PHE A 104 6.30 23.71 -13.05
N GLU A 105 7.14 23.93 -14.06
CA GLU A 105 8.51 23.43 -14.09
C GLU A 105 9.29 23.81 -12.83
N ALA A 106 9.28 25.08 -12.42
CA ALA A 106 9.99 25.51 -11.21
C ALA A 106 9.47 24.90 -9.90
N VAL A 107 8.21 24.42 -9.89
CA VAL A 107 7.60 23.75 -8.73
C VAL A 107 7.96 22.27 -8.69
N LEU A 108 8.13 21.66 -9.87
CA LEU A 108 8.43 20.24 -10.02
C LEU A 108 9.93 19.97 -10.12
N ASN A 109 10.72 20.94 -10.54
CA ASN A 109 12.16 20.81 -10.74
C ASN A 109 12.91 21.24 -9.48
N VAL A 110 12.68 20.49 -8.40
CA VAL A 110 13.25 20.68 -7.08
C VAL A 110 13.95 19.39 -6.62
N PRO A 111 14.87 19.46 -5.64
CA PRO A 111 15.47 18.25 -5.06
C PRO A 111 14.42 17.33 -4.45
N LYS A 112 14.69 16.02 -4.43
CA LYS A 112 13.73 15.00 -3.94
C LYS A 112 13.19 15.28 -2.54
N GLU A 113 14.00 15.86 -1.66
CA GLU A 113 13.63 16.21 -0.28
C GLU A 113 12.55 17.30 -0.21
N SER A 114 12.35 18.08 -1.27
CA SER A 114 11.33 19.13 -1.34
C SER A 114 9.97 18.62 -1.81
N HIS A 115 9.87 17.35 -2.20
CA HIS A 115 8.63 16.77 -2.71
C HIS A 115 7.74 16.22 -1.60
N THR A 116 6.43 16.48 -1.73
CA THR A 116 5.36 15.87 -0.92
C THR A 116 4.77 14.64 -1.61
N ILE A 117 3.96 13.86 -0.89
CA ILE A 117 3.22 12.71 -1.43
C ILE A 117 2.37 13.10 -2.66
N ASP A 118 1.73 14.28 -2.67
CA ASP A 118 0.92 14.75 -3.78
C ASP A 118 1.77 15.04 -5.03
N SER A 119 2.92 15.69 -4.84
CA SER A 119 3.83 16.01 -5.93
C SER A 119 4.49 14.76 -6.50
N VAL A 120 4.85 13.79 -5.66
CA VAL A 120 5.41 12.50 -6.11
C VAL A 120 4.35 11.65 -6.79
N PHE A 121 3.10 11.67 -6.31
CA PHE A 121 2.00 11.03 -7.01
C PHE A 121 1.80 11.62 -8.40
N PHE A 122 1.81 12.95 -8.53
CA PHE A 122 1.73 13.63 -9.81
C PHE A 122 2.90 13.27 -10.74
N LEU A 123 4.13 13.26 -10.23
CA LEU A 123 5.31 12.84 -10.99
C LEU A 123 5.25 11.36 -11.40
N LEU A 124 4.73 10.49 -10.53
CA LEU A 124 4.51 9.09 -10.84
C LEU A 124 3.55 8.97 -12.04
N GLN A 125 2.39 9.62 -11.98
CA GLN A 125 1.43 9.65 -13.09
C GLN A 125 2.04 10.17 -14.40
N LEU A 126 2.83 11.25 -14.33
CA LEU A 126 3.53 11.77 -15.51
C LEU A 126 4.53 10.77 -16.10
N SER A 127 5.31 10.12 -15.24
CA SER A 127 6.37 9.20 -15.65
C SER A 127 5.86 7.87 -16.19
N THR A 128 4.64 7.47 -15.83
CA THR A 128 4.02 6.20 -16.28
C THR A 128 2.90 6.39 -17.29
N GLY A 129 2.36 7.60 -17.42
CA GLY A 129 1.22 7.93 -18.26
C GLY A 129 1.58 8.46 -19.66
N ARG A 130 0.66 9.26 -20.22
CA ARG A 130 0.74 9.82 -21.58
C ARG A 130 1.99 10.70 -21.80
N HIS A 131 2.48 11.33 -20.73
CA HIS A 131 3.57 12.31 -20.78
C HIS A 131 4.94 11.75 -20.41
N LYS A 132 5.11 10.42 -20.35
CA LYS A 132 6.34 9.73 -19.91
C LYS A 132 7.64 10.11 -20.64
N LYS A 133 7.54 10.68 -21.84
CA LYS A 133 8.72 11.13 -22.62
C LYS A 133 9.26 12.48 -22.14
N LEU A 134 8.43 13.28 -21.45
CA LEU A 134 8.78 14.63 -21.00
C LEU A 134 9.50 14.58 -19.64
N ILE A 135 9.04 13.71 -18.73
CA ILE A 135 9.73 13.41 -17.47
C ILE A 135 10.66 12.21 -17.68
N ASN A 136 11.84 12.47 -18.23
CA ASN A 136 12.80 11.45 -18.67
C ASN A 136 13.93 11.18 -17.64
N SER A 137 14.87 10.29 -18.00
CA SER A 137 16.01 9.91 -17.14
C SER A 137 16.81 11.11 -16.65
N LYS A 138 17.06 12.10 -17.51
CA LYS A 138 17.84 13.30 -17.14
C LYS A 138 17.15 14.12 -16.06
N TYR A 139 15.82 14.20 -16.11
CA TYR A 139 15.04 14.89 -15.07
C TYR A 139 15.20 14.17 -13.72
N PHE A 140 15.07 12.84 -13.70
CA PHE A 140 15.22 12.08 -12.45
C PHE A 140 16.66 12.07 -11.94
N GLU A 141 17.66 11.96 -12.81
CA GLU A 141 19.07 12.02 -12.42
C GLU A 141 19.39 13.37 -11.76
N ARG A 142 18.90 14.47 -12.34
CA ARG A 142 19.13 15.81 -11.80
C ARG A 142 18.46 16.05 -10.45
N ASN A 143 17.23 15.58 -10.25
CA ASN A 143 16.41 15.96 -9.09
C ASN A 143 16.34 14.89 -8.00
N PHE A 144 16.52 13.61 -8.36
CA PHE A 144 16.45 12.46 -7.45
C PHE A 144 17.78 11.72 -7.31
N GLY A 145 18.76 12.00 -8.19
CA GLY A 145 20.05 11.32 -8.21
C GLY A 145 20.02 9.94 -8.87
N VAL A 146 18.91 9.55 -9.49
CA VAL A 146 18.67 8.21 -10.07
C VAL A 146 17.92 8.31 -11.39
N PRO A 147 18.01 7.34 -12.30
CA PRO A 147 17.41 7.45 -13.64
C PRO A 147 15.88 7.41 -13.67
N LYS A 148 15.22 6.95 -12.61
CA LYS A 148 13.75 6.78 -12.56
C LYS A 148 13.23 6.98 -11.14
N LEU A 149 11.98 7.44 -11.00
CA LEU A 149 11.33 7.55 -9.69
C LEU A 149 11.27 6.20 -8.95
N LEU A 150 10.81 5.16 -9.63
CA LEU A 150 10.76 3.78 -9.11
C LEU A 150 12.10 3.06 -9.36
N HIS A 151 13.16 3.59 -8.76
CA HIS A 151 14.48 2.97 -8.65
C HIS A 151 14.69 2.55 -7.20
N GLU A 152 15.44 1.48 -6.95
CA GLU A 152 15.61 0.91 -5.60
C GLU A 152 16.20 1.92 -4.62
N ASP A 153 17.20 2.70 -5.04
CA ASP A 153 17.79 3.78 -4.23
C ASP A 153 16.80 4.91 -3.83
N ASN A 154 15.61 4.95 -4.44
CA ASN A 154 14.54 5.88 -4.06
C ASN A 154 13.51 5.25 -3.12
N PHE A 155 13.54 3.95 -2.86
CA PHE A 155 12.47 3.27 -2.11
C PHE A 155 12.33 3.79 -0.69
N ASP A 156 13.43 4.10 -0.01
CA ASP A 156 13.38 4.69 1.34
C ASP A 156 12.73 6.07 1.34
N PHE A 157 12.98 6.87 0.29
CA PHE A 157 12.31 8.15 0.13
C PHE A 157 10.79 7.97 -0.09
N LEU A 158 10.40 7.02 -0.95
CA LEU A 158 8.98 6.72 -1.18
C LEU A 158 8.30 6.20 0.10
N ALA A 159 8.96 5.34 0.86
CA ALA A 159 8.46 4.85 2.14
C ALA A 159 8.28 6.00 3.15
N LYS A 160 9.26 6.92 3.26
CA LYS A 160 9.14 8.12 4.10
C LYS A 160 7.90 8.95 3.75
N LEU A 161 7.55 9.07 2.47
CA LEU A 161 6.32 9.76 2.07
C LEU A 161 5.04 9.04 2.50
N LEU A 162 5.01 7.70 2.43
CA LEU A 162 3.87 6.92 2.91
C LEU A 162 3.70 7.12 4.43
N PHE A 163 4.78 6.97 5.20
CA PHE A 163 4.74 7.10 6.65
C PHE A 163 4.64 8.54 7.18
N GLY A 164 4.95 9.54 6.34
CA GLY A 164 4.91 10.96 6.69
C GLY A 164 3.52 11.59 6.74
N VAL A 165 2.45 10.81 6.54
CA VAL A 165 1.07 11.34 6.58
C VAL A 165 0.65 11.69 8.02
N GLY A 166 0.32 12.97 8.25
CA GLY A 166 -0.06 13.47 9.58
C GLY A 166 -1.51 13.20 9.99
N THR A 167 -2.37 12.80 9.04
CA THR A 167 -3.80 12.59 9.25
C THR A 167 -4.25 11.21 8.78
N THR A 168 -5.35 10.72 9.36
CA THR A 168 -5.98 9.46 8.95
C THR A 168 -6.54 9.52 7.52
N ILE A 169 -6.99 10.69 7.06
CA ILE A 169 -7.42 10.92 5.68
C ILE A 169 -6.25 10.68 4.70
N GLY A 170 -5.03 11.08 5.07
CA GLY A 170 -3.82 10.85 4.27
C GLY A 170 -3.51 9.38 4.03
N ILE A 171 -4.01 8.46 4.85
CA ILE A 171 -3.86 7.00 4.66
C ILE A 171 -4.68 6.52 3.45
N ASN A 172 -5.72 7.26 3.06
CA ASN A 172 -6.53 6.96 1.87
C ASN A 172 -6.00 7.64 0.60
N HIS A 173 -4.80 8.23 0.64
CA HIS A 173 -4.25 8.93 -0.51
C HIS A 173 -4.06 7.98 -1.71
N PRO A 174 -4.44 8.37 -2.95
CA PRO A 174 -4.41 7.47 -4.12
C PRO A 174 -2.99 7.02 -4.51
N PHE A 175 -1.96 7.68 -3.99
CA PHE A 175 -0.56 7.30 -4.19
C PHE A 175 -0.25 5.87 -3.76
N TYR A 176 -0.83 5.38 -2.65
CA TYR A 176 -0.56 4.03 -2.14
C TYR A 176 -0.87 2.96 -3.20
N GLU A 177 -2.08 3.02 -3.75
CA GLU A 177 -2.57 2.06 -4.72
C GLU A 177 -1.85 2.21 -6.08
N CYS A 178 -1.62 3.45 -6.50
CA CYS A 178 -0.89 3.73 -7.74
C CYS A 178 0.57 3.26 -7.66
N LEU A 179 1.25 3.49 -6.53
CA LEU A 179 2.62 3.05 -6.31
C LEU A 179 2.72 1.52 -6.40
N LEU A 180 1.85 0.81 -5.68
CA LEU A 180 1.82 -0.66 -5.70
C LEU A 180 1.54 -1.22 -7.09
N GLU A 181 0.61 -0.62 -7.84
CA GLU A 181 0.33 -1.02 -9.23
C GLU A 181 1.57 -0.88 -10.12
N GLN A 182 2.29 0.23 -10.01
CA GLN A 182 3.48 0.48 -10.84
C GLN A 182 4.71 -0.34 -10.39
N LEU A 183 4.83 -0.65 -9.10
CA LEU A 183 5.85 -1.58 -8.59
C LEU A 183 5.57 -3.01 -9.04
N SER A 184 4.30 -3.44 -9.06
CA SER A 184 3.90 -4.76 -9.56
C SER A 184 4.32 -4.96 -11.01
N LYS A 185 4.02 -4.00 -11.89
CA LYS A 185 4.43 -4.01 -13.31
C LYS A 185 5.95 -4.11 -13.55
N LYS A 186 6.76 -3.80 -12.52
CA LYS A 186 8.23 -3.83 -12.58
C LYS A 186 8.83 -4.96 -11.76
N ASN A 187 8.02 -5.87 -11.20
CA ASN A 187 8.47 -6.91 -10.26
C ASN A 187 9.26 -6.37 -9.06
N ALA A 188 8.96 -5.13 -8.64
CA ALA A 188 9.68 -4.43 -7.58
C ALA A 188 8.91 -4.33 -6.26
N MET A 189 7.69 -4.90 -6.22
CA MET A 189 6.80 -4.81 -5.06
C MET A 189 7.38 -5.51 -3.82
N VAL A 190 7.93 -6.72 -3.97
CA VAL A 190 8.55 -7.47 -2.86
C VAL A 190 9.84 -6.82 -2.39
N PRO A 191 10.79 -6.42 -3.26
CA PRO A 191 11.95 -5.63 -2.85
C PRO A 191 11.58 -4.35 -2.09
N PHE A 192 10.60 -3.58 -2.58
CA PHE A 192 10.12 -2.37 -1.90
C PHE A 192 9.58 -2.68 -0.49
N TRP A 193 8.80 -3.76 -0.37
CA TRP A 193 8.26 -4.19 0.92
C TRP A 193 9.34 -4.60 1.91
N CYS A 194 10.21 -5.53 1.51
CA CYS A 194 11.24 -6.08 2.39
C CYS A 194 12.28 -5.02 2.79
N ASN A 195 12.66 -4.15 1.86
CA ASN A 195 13.79 -3.24 2.06
C ASN A 195 13.38 -1.88 2.62
N SER A 196 12.12 -1.44 2.43
CA SER A 196 11.74 -0.08 2.82
C SER A 196 10.46 0.01 3.67
N ILE A 197 9.55 -0.96 3.60
CA ILE A 197 8.34 -0.96 4.45
C ILE A 197 8.57 -1.72 5.74
N VAL A 198 9.08 -2.94 5.66
CA VAL A 198 9.30 -3.81 6.82
C VAL A 198 10.27 -3.21 7.83
N PRO A 199 11.40 -2.56 7.46
CA PRO A 199 12.34 -1.99 8.44
C PRO A 199 11.72 -0.90 9.31
N VAL A 200 10.64 -0.24 8.87
CA VAL A 200 9.90 0.74 9.69
C VAL A 200 9.26 0.10 10.92
N LEU A 201 9.00 -1.21 10.90
CA LEU A 201 8.50 -1.94 12.06
C LEU A 201 9.56 -2.11 13.15
N GLU A 202 10.84 -2.02 12.80
CA GLU A 202 11.99 -2.20 13.70
C GLU A 202 12.37 -0.90 14.43
N GLN A 203 11.86 0.24 13.97
CA GLN A 203 12.13 1.55 14.57
C GLN A 203 11.62 1.65 16.02
N GLU A 204 12.46 2.23 16.88
CA GLU A 204 12.20 2.43 18.30
C GLU A 204 11.11 3.47 18.58
N THR A 205 10.56 3.46 19.80
CA THR A 205 9.33 4.15 20.19
C THR A 205 9.28 5.67 19.98
N GLU A 206 10.42 6.36 20.03
CA GLU A 206 10.45 7.83 19.90
C GLU A 206 10.28 8.32 18.44
N ASP A 207 10.68 7.51 17.46
CA ASP A 207 10.60 7.83 16.03
C ASP A 207 9.44 7.14 15.30
N LYS A 208 8.51 6.48 16.02
CA LYS A 208 7.45 5.70 15.39
C LYS A 208 6.47 6.58 14.63
N PRO A 209 6.23 6.33 13.32
CA PRO A 209 5.20 7.02 12.59
C PRO A 209 3.81 6.80 13.23
N LYS A 210 3.06 7.88 13.43
CA LYS A 210 1.75 7.88 14.11
C LYS A 210 0.76 6.84 13.57
N HIS A 211 0.78 6.63 12.26
CA HIS A 211 -0.14 5.73 11.57
C HIS A 211 0.54 4.46 11.03
N ARG A 212 1.73 4.11 11.55
CA ARG A 212 2.56 3.00 11.09
C ARG A 212 1.79 1.68 10.93
N ASN A 213 1.09 1.24 11.98
CA ASN A 213 0.40 -0.04 11.97
C ASN A 213 -0.68 -0.09 10.88
N LEU A 214 -1.46 0.97 10.74
CA LEU A 214 -2.50 1.09 9.72
C LEU A 214 -1.92 1.01 8.31
N ILE A 215 -0.82 1.73 8.07
CA ILE A 215 -0.12 1.76 6.78
C ILE A 215 0.43 0.38 6.42
N VAL A 216 1.14 -0.27 7.35
CA VAL A 216 1.73 -1.60 7.10
C VAL A 216 0.65 -2.64 6.82
N LEU A 217 -0.43 -2.67 7.60
CA LEU A 217 -1.53 -3.63 7.39
C LEU A 217 -2.19 -3.42 6.03
N ARG A 218 -2.51 -2.16 5.67
CA ARG A 218 -3.11 -1.84 4.37
C ARG A 218 -2.19 -2.20 3.21
N MET A 219 -0.90 -1.89 3.33
CA MET A 219 0.10 -2.27 2.32
C MET A 219 0.18 -3.79 2.16
N ALA A 220 0.21 -4.55 3.26
CA ALA A 220 0.22 -6.01 3.21
C ALA A 220 -1.04 -6.57 2.52
N ILE A 221 -2.23 -6.07 2.88
CA ILE A 221 -3.51 -6.46 2.24
C ILE A 221 -3.46 -6.15 0.74
N SER A 222 -3.09 -4.92 0.38
CA SER A 222 -3.04 -4.46 -1.01
C SER A 222 -2.00 -5.20 -1.84
N MET A 223 -0.87 -5.59 -1.24
CA MET A 223 0.14 -6.41 -1.90
C MET A 223 -0.36 -7.83 -2.14
N LEU A 224 -0.82 -8.53 -1.10
CA LEU A 224 -1.31 -9.91 -1.20
C LEU A 224 -2.47 -10.04 -2.20
N GLY A 225 -3.31 -9.01 -2.31
CA GLY A 225 -4.41 -8.95 -3.28
C GLY A 225 -3.98 -8.72 -4.74
N ARG A 226 -2.72 -8.32 -4.99
CA ARG A 226 -2.21 -7.91 -6.31
C ARG A 226 -1.02 -8.71 -6.80
N MET A 227 -0.56 -9.70 -6.05
CA MET A 227 0.55 -10.55 -6.48
C MET A 227 0.13 -11.34 -7.73
N GLU A 228 0.97 -11.28 -8.75
CA GLU A 228 0.87 -12.15 -9.92
C GLU A 228 1.71 -13.42 -9.71
N ASP A 229 2.90 -13.26 -9.12
CA ASP A 229 3.76 -14.36 -8.70
C ASP A 229 3.55 -14.70 -7.22
N TYR A 230 2.71 -15.71 -6.98
CA TYR A 230 2.41 -16.18 -5.62
C TYR A 230 3.57 -16.96 -4.97
N THR A 231 4.64 -17.30 -5.70
CA THR A 231 5.82 -17.96 -5.11
C THR A 231 6.57 -17.03 -4.15
N LEU A 232 6.35 -15.71 -4.27
CA LEU A 232 6.97 -14.68 -3.45
C LEU A 232 6.18 -14.35 -2.16
N VAL A 233 5.02 -14.96 -1.93
CA VAL A 233 4.22 -14.71 -0.71
C VAL A 233 4.98 -15.03 0.59
N PRO A 234 5.81 -16.09 0.67
CA PRO A 234 6.68 -16.27 1.82
C PRO A 234 7.48 -15.01 2.13
N GLU A 235 8.07 -14.35 1.12
CA GLU A 235 8.87 -13.14 1.35
C GLU A 235 8.07 -11.95 1.87
N VAL A 236 6.80 -11.80 1.45
CA VAL A 236 5.89 -10.81 2.03
C VAL A 236 5.65 -11.08 3.52
N LEU A 237 5.59 -12.35 3.91
CA LEU A 237 5.60 -12.77 5.32
C LEU A 237 7.01 -12.68 5.93
N HIS A 238 7.67 -11.53 5.78
CA HIS A 238 8.98 -11.27 6.38
C HIS A 238 8.94 -11.52 7.90
N PRO A 239 9.97 -12.13 8.52
CA PRO A 239 9.98 -12.46 9.95
C PRO A 239 9.57 -11.28 10.86
N THR A 240 10.08 -10.08 10.58
CA THR A 240 9.71 -8.86 11.31
C THR A 240 8.22 -8.52 11.19
N PHE A 241 7.63 -8.66 10.00
CA PHE A 241 6.19 -8.45 9.80
C PHE A 241 5.36 -9.51 10.50
N VAL A 242 5.77 -10.78 10.45
CA VAL A 242 5.09 -11.87 11.17
C VAL A 242 5.14 -11.64 12.68
N LYS A 243 6.30 -11.26 13.22
CA LYS A 243 6.46 -10.90 14.64
C LYS A 243 5.51 -9.77 15.04
N PHE A 244 5.45 -8.73 14.22
CA PHE A 244 4.52 -7.60 14.38
C PHE A 244 3.06 -8.07 14.40
N LEU A 245 2.67 -8.86 13.39
CA LEU A 245 1.31 -9.40 13.24
C LEU A 245 0.91 -10.24 14.46
N VAL A 246 1.74 -11.19 14.87
CA VAL A 246 1.46 -12.08 16.02
C VAL A 246 1.38 -11.30 17.33
N ASN A 247 2.31 -10.38 17.58
CA ASN A 247 2.31 -9.59 18.82
C ASN A 247 1.07 -8.70 18.94
N ASP A 248 0.62 -8.11 17.84
CA ASP A 248 -0.57 -7.27 17.83
C ASP A 248 -1.85 -8.10 17.91
N LEU A 249 -1.91 -9.25 17.23
CA LEU A 249 -3.03 -10.20 17.37
C LEU A 249 -3.16 -10.72 18.80
N LYS A 250 -2.05 -11.01 19.50
CA LYS A 250 -2.08 -11.38 20.94
C LYS A 250 -2.72 -10.30 21.81
N ASN A 251 -2.55 -9.03 21.43
CA ASN A 251 -3.06 -7.86 22.14
C ASN A 251 -4.32 -7.25 21.49
N ARG A 252 -4.99 -7.99 20.60
CA ARG A 252 -6.07 -7.49 19.73
C ARG A 252 -7.18 -6.74 20.47
N SER A 253 -7.52 -7.15 21.69
CA SER A 253 -8.57 -6.52 22.50
C SER A 253 -8.29 -5.06 22.86
N LYS A 254 -7.02 -4.61 22.80
CA LYS A 254 -6.60 -3.24 23.07
C LYS A 254 -6.84 -2.27 21.90
N TYR A 255 -7.13 -2.79 20.71
CA TYR A 255 -7.31 -1.99 19.51
C TYR A 255 -8.79 -1.68 19.22
N SER A 256 -9.03 -0.55 18.54
CA SER A 256 -10.36 -0.18 18.03
C SER A 256 -10.87 -1.20 17.01
N GLU A 257 -12.18 -1.22 16.78
CA GLU A 257 -12.80 -2.15 15.84
C GLU A 257 -12.21 -2.07 14.43
N ASP A 258 -12.04 -0.86 13.90
CA ASP A 258 -11.44 -0.65 12.57
C ASP A 258 -10.04 -1.25 12.45
N VAL A 259 -9.22 -1.09 13.48
CA VAL A 259 -7.85 -1.65 13.51
C VAL A 259 -7.90 -3.18 13.62
N ARG A 260 -8.82 -3.72 14.42
CA ARG A 260 -9.05 -5.18 14.51
C ARG A 260 -9.50 -5.77 13.18
N ASN A 261 -10.31 -5.03 12.41
CA ASN A 261 -10.76 -5.46 11.09
C ASN A 261 -9.59 -5.56 10.10
N LEU A 262 -8.63 -4.63 10.14
CA LEU A 262 -7.44 -4.71 9.28
C LEU A 262 -6.59 -5.97 9.54
N TYR A 263 -6.39 -6.38 10.80
CA TYR A 263 -5.70 -7.66 11.08
C TYR A 263 -6.47 -8.87 10.54
N GLN A 264 -7.80 -8.83 10.62
CA GLN A 264 -8.65 -9.86 10.03
C GLN A 264 -8.56 -9.87 8.50
N GLU A 265 -8.52 -8.70 7.87
CA GLU A 265 -8.35 -8.54 6.43
C GLU A 265 -7.00 -9.08 5.94
N VAL A 266 -5.92 -8.93 6.70
CA VAL A 266 -4.63 -9.59 6.40
C VAL A 266 -4.81 -11.11 6.37
N CYS A 267 -5.48 -11.70 7.36
CA CYS A 267 -5.75 -13.13 7.39
C CYS A 267 -6.63 -13.56 6.20
N THR A 268 -7.65 -12.78 5.86
CA THR A 268 -8.52 -13.03 4.70
C THR A 268 -7.76 -12.94 3.38
N ALA A 269 -6.86 -11.96 3.24
CA ALA A 269 -6.02 -11.81 2.06
C ALA A 269 -5.07 -13.01 1.89
N LEU A 270 -4.49 -13.51 2.99
CA LEU A 270 -3.68 -14.73 3.01
C LEU A 270 -4.50 -15.97 2.59
N LEU A 271 -5.70 -16.13 3.13
CA LEU A 271 -6.60 -17.22 2.75
C LEU A 271 -7.03 -17.16 1.28
N ALA A 272 -7.13 -15.95 0.71
CA ALA A 272 -7.47 -15.76 -0.70
C ALA A 272 -6.27 -15.99 -1.64
N CYS A 273 -5.04 -15.70 -1.20
CA CYS A 273 -3.84 -15.90 -2.02
C CYS A 273 -3.34 -17.36 -1.99
N TYR A 274 -3.48 -18.07 -0.87
CA TYR A 274 -2.91 -19.40 -0.69
C TYR A 274 -3.38 -20.46 -1.70
N PRO A 275 -4.68 -20.57 -2.06
CA PRO A 275 -5.12 -21.52 -3.08
C PRO A 275 -4.55 -21.24 -4.47
N LYS A 276 -4.11 -20.00 -4.74
CA LYS A 276 -3.57 -19.58 -6.04
C LYS A 276 -2.09 -19.93 -6.20
N MET A 277 -1.36 -20.12 -5.10
CA MET A 277 0.02 -20.63 -5.12
C MET A 277 0.02 -22.02 -5.75
N GLN A 278 0.69 -22.23 -6.88
CA GLN A 278 0.85 -23.57 -7.47
C GLN A 278 2.10 -24.27 -6.96
N ASP A 279 3.11 -23.51 -6.56
CA ASP A 279 4.36 -24.03 -6.02
C ASP A 279 4.16 -24.54 -4.59
N GLU A 280 4.37 -25.84 -4.40
CA GLU A 280 4.20 -26.51 -3.11
C GLU A 280 5.27 -26.08 -2.09
N GLY A 281 6.48 -25.76 -2.55
CA GLY A 281 7.55 -25.24 -1.71
C GLY A 281 7.17 -23.89 -1.08
N ALA A 282 6.59 -22.99 -1.87
CA ALA A 282 6.09 -21.70 -1.44
C ALA A 282 4.89 -21.83 -0.50
N ARG A 283 3.97 -22.79 -0.75
CA ARG A 283 2.87 -23.09 0.19
C ARG A 283 3.41 -23.54 1.54
N LEU A 284 4.31 -24.52 1.55
CA LEU A 284 4.92 -25.05 2.77
C LEU A 284 5.72 -23.96 3.51
N ALA A 285 6.49 -23.16 2.79
CA ALA A 285 7.23 -22.03 3.37
C ALA A 285 6.28 -20.98 3.98
N THR A 286 5.20 -20.62 3.29
CA THR A 286 4.17 -19.69 3.78
C THR A 286 3.54 -20.22 5.07
N PHE A 287 3.15 -21.50 5.08
CA PHE A 287 2.58 -22.14 6.26
C PHE A 287 3.56 -22.13 7.44
N ARG A 288 4.82 -22.53 7.21
CA ARG A 288 5.87 -22.52 8.24
C ARG A 288 6.14 -21.13 8.79
N ARG A 289 6.16 -20.08 7.95
CA ARG A 289 6.37 -18.70 8.42
C ARG A 289 5.27 -18.23 9.37
N LEU A 290 4.03 -18.71 9.23
CA LEU A 290 2.92 -18.39 10.13
C LEU A 290 2.94 -19.25 11.40
N MET A 291 3.31 -20.52 11.30
CA MET A 291 3.31 -21.49 12.40
C MET A 291 4.53 -21.35 13.32
N ASN A 292 5.73 -21.28 12.74
CA ASN A 292 7.01 -21.31 13.46
C ASN A 292 7.46 -19.91 13.82
N ALA A 293 8.25 -19.77 14.89
CA ALA A 293 8.78 -18.48 15.34
C ALA A 293 9.46 -17.71 14.18
N PRO A 294 9.20 -16.39 14.02
CA PRO A 294 8.46 -15.50 14.91
C PRO A 294 6.92 -15.54 14.77
N GLY A 295 6.41 -16.42 13.92
CA GLY A 295 5.02 -16.86 13.90
C GLY A 295 4.61 -17.57 15.18
N SER A 296 3.43 -18.18 15.16
CA SER A 296 2.91 -18.87 16.32
C SER A 296 1.86 -19.90 15.93
N VAL A 297 2.00 -21.13 16.45
CA VAL A 297 0.97 -22.17 16.32
C VAL A 297 -0.39 -21.70 16.85
N LEU A 298 -0.42 -20.79 17.84
CA LEU A 298 -1.63 -20.18 18.39
C LEU A 298 -2.23 -19.03 17.54
N ILE A 299 -1.71 -18.73 16.34
CA ILE A 299 -2.16 -17.58 15.54
C ILE A 299 -3.65 -17.60 15.25
N ASP A 300 -4.25 -18.78 15.03
CA ASP A 300 -5.69 -18.97 14.83
C ASP A 300 -6.50 -18.47 16.04
N LYS A 301 -6.00 -18.73 17.25
CA LYS A 301 -6.62 -18.27 18.51
C LYS A 301 -6.52 -16.76 18.64
N TYR A 302 -5.39 -16.17 18.26
CA TYR A 302 -5.18 -14.72 18.36
C TYR A 302 -5.98 -13.94 17.31
N ALA A 303 -6.02 -14.45 16.08
CA ALA A 303 -6.78 -13.88 14.98
C ALA A 303 -8.30 -14.12 15.11
N ASN A 304 -8.72 -15.07 15.95
CA ASN A 304 -10.10 -15.56 16.00
C ASN A 304 -10.57 -16.03 14.61
N CYS A 305 -9.70 -16.71 13.87
CA CYS A 305 -9.99 -17.27 12.56
C CYS A 305 -9.22 -18.59 12.36
N LYS A 306 -9.70 -19.45 11.47
CA LYS A 306 -9.11 -20.78 11.20
C LYS A 306 -8.01 -20.70 10.14
N LEU A 307 -7.04 -19.79 10.30
CA LEU A 307 -6.01 -19.53 9.30
C LEU A 307 -5.19 -20.79 9.01
N LEU A 308 -4.40 -21.28 9.97
CA LEU A 308 -3.55 -22.46 9.81
C LEU A 308 -4.37 -23.68 9.42
N GLN A 309 -5.54 -23.89 10.03
CA GLN A 309 -6.41 -25.02 9.69
C GLN A 309 -6.84 -25.02 8.22
N ASN A 310 -7.15 -23.87 7.65
CA ASN A 310 -7.54 -23.75 6.24
C ASN A 310 -6.34 -23.92 5.31
N LEU A 311 -5.16 -23.43 5.70
CA LEU A 311 -3.94 -23.60 4.90
C LEU A 311 -3.49 -25.07 4.83
N LEU A 312 -3.60 -25.81 5.94
CA LEU A 312 -3.22 -27.23 6.03
C LEU A 312 -3.95 -28.10 5.00
N VAL A 313 -5.24 -27.87 4.76
CA VAL A 313 -6.05 -28.69 3.85
C VAL A 313 -5.55 -28.61 2.40
N LEU A 314 -4.77 -27.59 2.06
CA LEU A 314 -4.27 -27.34 0.70
C LEU A 314 -2.81 -27.79 0.51
N LEU A 315 -2.15 -28.30 1.54
CA LEU A 315 -0.83 -28.91 1.43
C LEU A 315 -0.91 -30.32 0.83
N SER A 316 0.14 -30.72 0.13
CA SER A 316 0.33 -32.10 -0.33
C SER A 316 0.57 -33.06 0.84
N ALA A 317 0.39 -34.37 0.59
CA ALA A 317 0.64 -35.40 1.59
C ALA A 317 2.09 -35.34 2.13
N ASP A 318 3.09 -35.12 1.27
CA ASP A 318 4.49 -35.07 1.70
C ASP A 318 4.80 -33.83 2.55
N SER A 319 4.26 -32.66 2.17
CA SER A 319 4.33 -31.46 3.00
C SER A 319 3.66 -31.66 4.35
N LEU A 320 2.49 -32.30 4.38
CA LEU A 320 1.78 -32.60 5.62
C LEU A 320 2.56 -33.56 6.53
N ARG A 321 3.20 -34.59 5.97
CA ARG A 321 4.09 -35.49 6.74
C ARG A 321 5.24 -34.72 7.35
N THR A 322 5.84 -33.81 6.59
CA THR A 322 6.94 -32.98 7.07
C THR A 322 6.50 -32.07 8.22
N VAL A 323 5.37 -31.39 8.07
CA VAL A 323 4.79 -30.54 9.14
C VAL A 323 4.43 -31.37 10.38
N ALA A 324 3.89 -32.58 10.21
CA ALA A 324 3.56 -33.46 11.32
C ALA A 324 4.80 -33.84 12.13
N ASN A 325 5.91 -34.19 11.48
CA ASN A 325 7.19 -34.50 12.14
C ASN A 325 7.76 -33.26 12.88
N GLU A 326 7.64 -32.07 12.29
CA GLU A 326 8.03 -30.81 12.95
C GLU A 326 7.20 -30.56 14.22
N LEU A 327 5.87 -30.74 14.14
CA LEU A 327 4.98 -30.59 15.28
C LEU A 327 5.26 -31.63 16.37
N GLN A 328 5.50 -32.89 16.00
CA GLN A 328 5.86 -33.96 16.94
C GLN A 328 7.14 -33.59 17.70
N THR A 329 8.17 -33.14 16.98
CA THR A 329 9.42 -32.68 17.58
C THR A 329 9.18 -31.52 18.56
N PHE A 330 8.40 -30.53 18.16
CA PHE A 330 8.05 -29.38 19.01
C PHE A 330 7.24 -29.75 20.26
N ILE A 331 6.34 -30.74 20.16
CA ILE A 331 5.52 -31.20 21.30
C ILE A 331 6.38 -31.95 22.33
N LEU A 332 7.31 -32.78 21.85
CA LEU A 332 8.17 -33.62 22.69
C LEU A 332 9.34 -32.86 23.34
N ASP A 333 9.75 -31.73 22.75
CA ASP A 333 10.80 -30.89 23.31
C ASP A 333 10.27 -30.00 24.45
N GLU A 334 10.51 -30.43 25.69
CA GLU A 334 10.12 -29.69 26.91
C GLU A 334 10.81 -28.33 27.07
N THR A 335 11.89 -28.08 26.33
CA THR A 335 12.64 -26.81 26.37
C THR A 335 12.03 -25.76 25.44
N THR A 336 11.10 -26.15 24.57
CA THR A 336 10.48 -25.27 23.58
C THR A 336 8.99 -25.03 23.84
N GLY A 337 8.59 -23.76 23.71
CA GLY A 337 7.20 -23.33 23.82
C GLY A 337 6.56 -23.49 25.21
N THR A 338 5.44 -22.82 25.39
CA THR A 338 4.60 -22.94 26.57
C THR A 338 3.75 -24.22 26.52
N SER A 339 3.25 -24.68 27.66
CA SER A 339 2.31 -25.82 27.70
C SER A 339 1.09 -25.59 26.81
N ALA A 340 0.61 -24.34 26.71
CA ALA A 340 -0.49 -23.95 25.85
C ALA A 340 -0.15 -24.08 24.35
N GLU A 341 1.06 -23.68 23.95
CA GLU A 341 1.55 -23.83 22.57
C GLU A 341 1.70 -25.30 22.20
N ARG A 342 2.31 -26.12 23.09
CA ARG A 342 2.44 -27.57 22.86
C ARG A 342 1.09 -28.28 22.79
N SER A 343 0.14 -27.90 23.65
CA SER A 343 -1.23 -28.43 23.62
C SER A 343 -1.94 -28.10 22.31
N TYR A 344 -1.76 -26.89 21.80
CA TYR A 344 -2.36 -26.49 20.53
C TYR A 344 -1.65 -27.13 19.33
N ALA A 345 -0.32 -27.26 19.36
CA ALA A 345 0.44 -28.02 18.38
C ALA A 345 -0.04 -29.47 18.27
N ALA A 346 -0.37 -30.12 19.41
CA ALA A 346 -0.96 -31.45 19.41
C ALA A 346 -2.35 -31.50 18.74
N GLN A 347 -3.17 -30.46 18.92
CA GLN A 347 -4.46 -30.35 18.21
C GLN A 347 -4.28 -30.17 16.70
N VAL A 348 -3.27 -29.39 16.28
CA VAL A 348 -2.92 -29.23 14.88
C VAL A 348 -2.41 -30.55 14.28
N LEU A 349 -1.55 -31.27 15.00
CA LEU A 349 -1.05 -32.59 14.60
C LEU A 349 -2.21 -33.60 14.47
N GLN A 350 -3.10 -33.67 15.46
CA GLN A 350 -4.30 -34.50 15.40
C GLN A 350 -5.15 -34.17 14.15
N ARG A 351 -5.29 -32.88 13.83
CA ARG A 351 -6.00 -32.46 12.63
C ARG A 351 -5.33 -32.96 11.36
N ILE A 352 -4.00 -32.86 11.25
CA ILE A 352 -3.24 -33.39 10.10
C ILE A 352 -3.49 -34.89 9.93
N LEU A 353 -3.40 -35.67 11.01
CA LEU A 353 -3.63 -37.12 10.96
C LEU A 353 -5.06 -37.48 10.54
N SER A 354 -6.03 -36.61 10.82
CA SER A 354 -7.43 -36.77 10.39
C SER A 354 -7.71 -36.39 8.92
N LEU A 355 -6.73 -35.81 8.19
CA LEU A 355 -6.94 -35.38 6.82
C LEU A 355 -6.99 -36.58 5.86
N ARG A 356 -7.96 -36.56 4.95
CA ARG A 356 -8.16 -37.63 3.95
C ARG A 356 -6.93 -37.88 3.08
N GLN A 357 -6.12 -36.86 2.83
CA GLN A 357 -4.87 -36.94 2.07
C GLN A 357 -3.83 -37.89 2.72
N LEU A 358 -3.95 -38.10 4.03
CA LEU A 358 -3.11 -38.99 4.82
C LEU A 358 -3.91 -40.19 5.35
N THR A 359 -5.17 -40.35 4.96
CA THR A 359 -5.95 -41.54 5.30
C THR A 359 -5.79 -42.53 4.14
N PRO A 360 -5.46 -43.81 4.38
CA PRO A 360 -5.34 -44.79 3.31
C PRO A 360 -6.72 -44.91 2.61
N ALA A 361 -6.82 -44.38 1.39
CA ALA A 361 -8.04 -44.51 0.60
C ALA A 361 -8.22 -45.99 0.26
N THR A 362 -9.40 -46.56 0.46
CA THR A 362 -9.73 -47.95 0.07
C THR A 362 -9.43 -48.26 -1.40
N ASN A 363 -9.27 -47.24 -2.26
CA ASN A 363 -8.98 -47.36 -3.69
C ASN A 363 -7.58 -46.88 -4.14
N GLY A 364 -6.65 -46.57 -3.21
CA GLY A 364 -5.26 -46.24 -3.55
C GLY A 364 -4.43 -47.46 -3.97
N THR A 365 -3.38 -47.23 -4.76
CA THR A 365 -2.35 -48.24 -5.10
C THR A 365 -1.72 -48.81 -3.82
N THR A 366 -1.36 -50.09 -3.84
CA THR A 366 -0.89 -50.86 -2.67
C THR A 366 0.31 -50.21 -1.97
N ASN A 367 1.25 -49.62 -2.73
CA ASN A 367 2.42 -48.94 -2.18
C ASN A 367 2.08 -47.68 -1.36
N ASP A 368 1.09 -46.88 -1.79
CA ASP A 368 0.72 -45.65 -1.06
C ASP A 368 0.00 -45.98 0.25
N LYS A 369 -0.77 -47.08 0.28
CA LYS A 369 -1.43 -47.56 1.49
C LYS A 369 -0.44 -48.06 2.54
N GLU A 370 0.48 -48.95 2.15
CA GLU A 370 1.50 -49.48 3.07
C GLU A 370 2.40 -48.35 3.62
N HIS A 371 2.76 -47.38 2.79
CA HIS A 371 3.57 -46.24 3.23
C HIS A 371 2.82 -45.31 4.20
N VAL A 372 1.52 -45.09 3.99
CA VAL A 372 0.68 -44.29 4.90
C VAL A 372 0.43 -45.02 6.22
N GLU A 373 0.12 -46.32 6.19
CA GLU A 373 -0.10 -47.14 7.39
C GLU A 373 1.18 -47.28 8.23
N LYS A 374 2.32 -47.48 7.59
CA LYS A 374 3.63 -47.52 8.27
C LYS A 374 3.95 -46.18 8.93
N TRP A 375 3.69 -45.07 8.25
CA TRP A 375 3.92 -43.74 8.81
C TRP A 375 3.01 -43.44 10.02
N HIS A 376 1.73 -43.85 9.99
CA HIS A 376 0.84 -43.74 11.15
C HIS A 376 1.26 -44.62 12.34
N GLN A 377 2.00 -45.70 12.10
CA GLN A 377 2.53 -46.57 13.16
C GLN A 377 3.85 -46.04 13.76
N GLU A 378 4.60 -45.22 13.03
CA GLU A 378 5.87 -44.62 13.45
C GLU A 378 5.68 -43.30 14.23
N LEU A 379 4.52 -42.66 14.10
CA LEU A 379 4.11 -41.43 14.79
C LEU A 379 3.42 -41.69 16.12
#